data_AF-A0A2X1BW52-F1
#
_entry.id   AF-A0A2X1BW52-F1
#
_cell.length_a   1.000
_cell.length_b   1.000
_cell.length_c   1.000
_cell.angle_alpha   90.00
_cell.angle_beta   90.00
_cell.angle_gamma   90.00
#
_symmetry.space_group_name_H-M   'P 1'
#
loop_
_entity.id
_entity.type
_entity.pdbx_description
1 polymer ?
#
loop_
_entity_poly.entity_id
_entity_poly.type
_entity_poly.pdbx_seq_one_letter_code
_entity_poly.pdbx_strand_id
1 'polypeptide(L)'
;MFYLLYLYYADIAQEYPLLHLIQYQTVRVALAMATAMIVAVAMGSRFINWIRAKQGRGQPIRDDGPVSHLSKVGTPTMGGLMILAGIGVAVLLWAT
;
A
#
# COMPACT_ATOMS: atom_id res chain seq x y z
N MET A 1 7.86 -6.47 -11.47
CA MET A 1 8.88 -7.51 -11.44
C MET A 1 8.35 -8.76 -12.12
N PHE A 2 7.06 -9.07 -11.96
CA PHE A 2 6.43 -10.20 -12.64
C PHE A 2 6.45 -10.09 -14.16
N TYR A 3 6.38 -8.87 -14.72
CA TYR A 3 6.53 -8.68 -16.16
C TYR A 3 7.96 -8.98 -16.64
N LEU A 4 8.98 -8.52 -15.92
CA LEU A 4 10.38 -8.88 -16.21
C LEU A 4 10.64 -10.39 -16.11
N LEU A 5 10.09 -11.04 -15.08
CA LEU A 5 10.19 -12.49 -14.93
C LEU A 5 9.50 -13.23 -16.08
N TYR A 6 8.34 -12.73 -16.53
CA TYR A 6 7.65 -13.26 -17.69
C TYR A 6 8.53 -13.17 -18.95
N LEU A 7 9.20 -12.03 -19.18
CA LEU A 7 10.11 -11.87 -20.32
C LEU A 7 11.33 -12.80 -20.23
N TYR A 8 11.87 -13.02 -19.04
CA TYR A 8 13.01 -13.91 -18.83
C TYR A 8 12.66 -15.38 -19.09
N TYR A 9 11.44 -15.81 -18.75
CA TYR A 9 10.94 -17.17 -18.98
C TYR A 9 9.96 -17.25 -20.16
N ALA A 10 10.06 -16.35 -21.14
CA ALA A 10 9.06 -16.22 -22.19
C ALA A 10 8.80 -17.54 -22.93
N ASP A 11 9.85 -18.31 -23.25
CA ASP A 11 9.74 -19.57 -23.99
C ASP A 11 8.81 -20.58 -23.29
N ILE A 12 8.89 -20.69 -21.97
CA ILE A 12 8.08 -21.61 -21.17
C ILE A 12 6.74 -20.96 -20.81
N ALA A 13 6.73 -19.65 -20.53
CA ALA A 13 5.55 -18.92 -20.10
C ALA A 13 4.52 -18.73 -21.21
N GLN A 14 4.91 -18.80 -22.48
CA GLN A 14 4.01 -18.79 -23.63
C GLN A 14 3.12 -20.03 -23.69
N GLU A 15 3.59 -21.17 -23.18
CA GLU A 15 2.84 -22.43 -23.19
C GLU A 15 1.70 -22.46 -22.16
N TYR A 16 1.77 -21.59 -21.14
CA TYR A 16 0.77 -21.54 -20.07
C TYR A 16 -0.19 -20.34 -20.25
N PRO A 17 -1.49 -20.59 -20.53
CA PRO A 17 -2.46 -19.52 -20.78
C PRO A 17 -2.60 -18.52 -19.62
N LEU A 18 -2.48 -18.99 -18.38
CA LEU A 18 -2.55 -18.15 -17.18
C LEU A 18 -1.37 -17.16 -17.07
N LEU A 19 -0.16 -17.59 -17.43
CA LEU A 19 1.02 -16.73 -17.38
C LEU A 19 0.99 -15.69 -18.50
N HIS A 20 0.38 -16.01 -19.63
CA HIS A 20 0.19 -15.09 -20.74
C HIS A 20 -0.67 -13.87 -20.36
N LEU A 21 -1.57 -13.99 -19.38
CA LEU A 21 -2.42 -12.88 -18.92
C LEU A 21 -1.61 -11.72 -18.33
N ILE A 22 -0.40 -11.98 -17.82
CA ILE A 22 0.49 -10.97 -17.23
C ILE A 22 0.99 -9.98 -18.30
N GLN A 23 0.94 -10.32 -19.60
CA GLN A 23 1.30 -9.39 -20.67
C GLN A 23 0.33 -8.21 -20.80
N TYR A 24 -0.95 -8.42 -20.47
CA TYR A 24 -1.97 -7.39 -20.65
C TYR A 24 -1.84 -6.31 -19.57
N GLN A 25 -1.71 -5.07 -20.01
CA GLN A 25 -1.61 -3.91 -19.13
C GLN A 25 -2.85 -3.77 -18.22
N THR A 26 -4.04 -4.09 -18.73
CA THR A 26 -5.29 -4.06 -17.95
C THR A 26 -5.26 -5.02 -16.76
N VAL A 27 -4.77 -6.24 -16.98
CA VAL A 27 -4.62 -7.26 -15.92
C VAL A 27 -3.60 -6.80 -14.88
N ARG A 28 -2.43 -6.30 -15.32
CA ARG A 28 -1.39 -5.79 -14.42
C ARG A 28 -1.88 -4.64 -13.55
N VAL A 29 -2.61 -3.68 -14.13
CA VAL A 29 -3.17 -2.54 -13.39
C VAL A 29 -4.20 -3.01 -12.37
N ALA A 30 -5.11 -3.91 -12.75
CA ALA A 30 -6.11 -4.45 -11.82
C ALA A 30 -5.44 -5.18 -10.64
N LEU A 31 -4.43 -6.01 -10.91
CA LEU A 31 -3.68 -6.72 -9.87
C LEU A 31 -2.84 -5.76 -9.02
N ALA A 32 -2.28 -4.69 -9.59
CA ALA A 32 -1.58 -3.65 -8.84
C ALA A 32 -2.51 -2.92 -7.86
N MET A 33 -3.73 -2.56 -8.29
CA MET A 33 -4.73 -1.93 -7.42
C MET A 33 -5.15 -2.87 -6.30
N ALA A 34 -5.45 -4.14 -6.62
CA ALA A 34 -5.83 -5.14 -5.63
C ALA A 34 -4.72 -5.38 -4.60
N THR A 35 -3.48 -5.54 -5.05
CA THR A 35 -2.33 -5.75 -4.16
C THR A 35 -2.04 -4.53 -3.29
N ALA A 36 -2.09 -3.31 -3.83
CA ALA A 36 -1.94 -2.08 -3.04
C ALA A 36 -3.00 -1.99 -1.92
N MET A 37 -4.26 -2.30 -2.24
CA MET A 37 -5.37 -2.29 -1.27
C MET A 37 -5.16 -3.33 -0.18
N ILE A 38 -4.83 -4.58 -0.56
CA ILE A 38 -4.59 -5.67 0.39
C ILE A 38 -3.45 -5.31 1.34
N VAL A 39 -2.35 -4.79 0.81
CA VAL A 39 -1.18 -4.38 1.61
C VAL A 39 -1.55 -3.24 2.56
N ALA A 40 -2.26 -2.22 2.09
CA ALA A 40 -2.67 -1.09 2.92
C ALA A 40 -3.60 -1.53 4.07
N VAL A 41 -4.59 -2.37 3.79
CA VAL A 41 -5.54 -2.87 4.80
C VAL A 41 -4.84 -3.81 5.79
N ALA A 42 -4.02 -4.75 5.31
CA ALA A 42 -3.30 -5.69 6.16
C ALA A 42 -2.31 -4.98 7.11
N MET A 43 -1.77 -3.84 6.68
CA MET A 43 -0.85 -3.03 7.47
C MET A 43 -1.55 -2.15 8.51
N GLY A 44 -2.86 -1.90 8.37
CA GLY A 44 -3.61 -0.91 9.16
C GLY A 44 -3.45 -1.02 10.66
N SER A 45 -4.04 -2.04 11.29
CA SER A 45 -4.06 -2.15 12.75
C SER A 45 -2.65 -2.21 13.37
N ARG A 46 -1.73 -2.94 12.72
CA ARG A 46 -0.34 -3.10 13.17
C ARG A 46 0.42 -1.78 13.10
N PHE A 47 0.31 -1.06 12.00
CA PHE A 47 1.03 0.19 11.77
C PHE A 47 0.47 1.34 12.61
N ILE A 48 -0.85 1.40 12.77
CA ILE A 48 -1.51 2.38 13.67
C ILE A 48 -1.05 2.18 15.11
N ASN A 49 -1.03 0.93 15.61
CA ASN A 49 -0.56 0.64 16.97
C ASN A 49 0.93 0.94 17.14
N TRP A 50 1.74 0.64 16.12
CA TRP A 50 3.18 0.95 16.12
C TRP A 50 3.44 2.46 16.17
N ILE A 51 2.74 3.26 15.34
CA ILE A 51 2.87 4.72 15.41
C ILE A 51 2.38 5.25 16.74
N ARG A 52 1.24 4.76 17.25
CA ARG A 52 0.71 5.21 18.55
C ARG A 52 1.72 4.98 19.68
N ALA A 53 2.40 3.84 19.68
CA ALA A 53 3.49 3.56 20.62
C ALA A 53 4.71 4.50 20.44
N LYS A 54 5.01 4.94 19.21
CA LYS A 54 6.19 5.75 18.90
C LYS A 54 5.97 7.27 18.99
N GLN A 55 4.78 7.76 18.62
CA GLN A 55 4.38 9.18 18.68
C GLN A 55 3.78 9.59 20.03
N GLY A 56 3.34 8.64 20.86
CA GLY A 56 2.72 8.96 22.15
C GLY A 56 1.36 9.67 21.99
N ARG A 57 1.28 10.94 22.43
CA ARG A 57 0.01 11.73 22.49
C ARG A 57 -0.39 12.42 21.18
N GLY A 58 0.33 12.18 20.08
CA GLY A 58 0.04 12.80 18.78
C GLY A 58 0.54 14.25 18.69
N GLN A 59 0.06 15.01 17.70
CA GLN A 59 0.45 16.42 17.53
C GLN A 59 -0.02 17.27 18.72
N PRO A 60 0.83 18.19 19.25
CA PRO A 60 0.39 19.20 20.21
C PRO A 60 -0.71 20.04 19.57
N ILE A 61 -1.94 19.90 20.05
CA ILE A 61 -3.07 20.73 19.64
C ILE A 61 -2.97 22.02 20.44
N ARG A 62 -3.12 23.16 19.76
CA ARG A 62 -3.20 24.48 20.42
C ARG A 62 -4.47 24.55 21.26
N ASP A 63 -4.32 24.98 22.51
CA ASP A 63 -5.41 25.08 23.49
C ASP A 63 -6.42 26.20 23.14
N ASP A 64 -6.04 27.13 22.26
CA ASP A 64 -6.84 28.24 21.73
C ASP A 64 -7.83 27.84 20.61
N GLY A 65 -8.03 26.53 20.37
CA GLY A 65 -8.96 26.00 19.37
C GLY A 65 -10.37 25.68 19.89
N PRO A 66 -11.38 25.53 18.99
CA PRO A 66 -12.74 25.11 19.38
C PRO A 66 -12.74 23.75 20.08
N VAL A 67 -13.61 23.56 21.08
CA VAL A 67 -13.71 22.34 21.90
C VAL A 67 -13.88 21.05 21.06
N SER A 68 -14.46 21.16 19.86
CA SER A 68 -14.60 20.05 18.91
C SER A 68 -13.26 19.51 18.38
N HIS A 69 -12.19 20.32 18.36
CA HIS A 69 -10.85 19.90 17.94
C HIS A 69 -10.11 19.06 18.98
N LEU A 70 -10.48 19.16 20.27
CA LEU A 70 -9.92 18.34 21.35
C LEU A 70 -10.34 16.86 21.24
N SER A 71 -11.43 16.56 20.53
CA SER A 71 -11.88 15.17 20.30
C SER A 71 -10.94 14.35 19.39
N LYS A 72 -10.05 15.01 18.63
CA LYS A 72 -9.10 14.36 17.71
C LYS A 72 -7.74 14.09 18.35
N VAL A 73 -7.55 14.48 19.62
CA VAL A 73 -6.32 14.27 20.40
C VAL A 73 -5.99 12.77 20.43
N GLY A 74 -4.75 12.43 20.07
CA GLY A 74 -4.27 11.03 20.08
C GLY A 74 -4.53 10.23 18.79
N THR A 75 -5.10 10.82 17.74
CA THR A 75 -5.13 10.16 16.42
C THR A 75 -3.73 10.22 15.79
N PRO A 76 -3.08 9.07 15.48
CA PRO A 76 -1.74 9.07 14.93
C PRO A 76 -1.72 9.71 13.53
N THR A 77 -0.79 10.64 13.31
CA THR A 77 -0.57 11.29 12.02
C THR A 77 0.54 10.54 11.30
N MET A 78 0.23 9.79 10.23
CA MET A 78 1.17 9.19 9.23
C MET A 78 0.51 8.14 8.31
N GLY A 79 -0.82 8.16 8.13
CA GLY A 79 -1.52 7.20 7.26
C GLY A 79 -1.03 7.20 5.80
N GLY A 80 -0.53 8.34 5.30
CA GLY A 80 0.07 8.44 3.97
C GLY A 80 1.26 7.50 3.75
N LEU A 81 2.02 7.17 4.80
CA LEU A 81 3.14 6.22 4.69
C LEU A 81 2.65 4.82 4.34
N MET A 82 1.49 4.40 4.84
CA MET A 82 0.88 3.11 4.48
C MET A 82 0.46 3.07 3.02
N ILE A 83 -0.10 4.17 2.53
CA ILE A 83 -0.51 4.30 1.14
C ILE A 83 0.72 4.21 0.24
N LEU A 84 1.78 4.95 0.56
CA LEU A 84 3.05 4.90 -0.18
C LEU A 84 3.70 3.51 -0.13
N ALA A 85 3.64 2.82 1.01
CA ALA A 85 4.13 1.45 1.12
C ALA A 85 3.33 0.48 0.24
N GLY A 86 2.00 0.57 0.24
CA GLY A 86 1.13 -0.24 -0.62
C GLY A 86 1.39 0.02 -2.11
N ILE A 87 1.51 1.29 -2.52
CA ILE A 87 1.88 1.68 -3.89
C ILE A 87 3.27 1.15 -4.24
N GLY A 88 4.25 1.30 -3.36
CA GLY A 88 5.61 0.82 -3.58
C GLY A 88 5.66 -0.67 -3.87
N VAL A 89 4.95 -1.48 -3.07
CA VAL A 89 4.84 -2.93 -3.30
C VAL A 89 4.16 -3.23 -4.64
N ALA A 90 3.04 -2.57 -4.95
CA ALA A 90 2.32 -2.79 -6.20
C ALA A 90 3.15 -2.42 -7.44
N VAL A 91 3.87 -1.31 -7.41
CA VAL A 91 4.77 -0.87 -8.49
C VAL A 91 5.92 -1.86 -8.67
N LEU A 92 6.57 -2.26 -7.58
CA LEU A 92 7.67 -3.24 -7.64
C LEU A 92 7.21 -4.58 -8.21
N LEU A 93 6.01 -5.05 -7.87
CA LEU A 93 5.50 -6.34 -8.35
C LEU A 93 4.97 -6.28 -9.79
N TRP A 94 4.22 -5.24 -10.15
CA TRP A 94 3.43 -5.22 -11.39
C TRP A 94 3.86 -4.19 -12.42
N ALA A 95 4.51 -3.08 -12.04
CA ALA A 95 4.87 -2.03 -13.00
C ALA A 95 6.22 -2.28 -13.67
N THR A 96 7.16 -2.91 -12.98
CA THR A 96 8.46 -3.32 -13.55
C THR A 96 8.34 -4.57 -14.40
#